data_AF-A0AA90JA93-F1
#
_entry.id   AF-A0AA90JA93-F1
#
_cell.length_a   1.000
_cell.length_b   1.000
_cell.length_c   1.000
_cell.angle_alpha   90.00
_cell.angle_beta   90.00
_cell.angle_gamma   90.00
#
_symmetry.space_group_name_H-M   'P 1'
#
loop_
_entity.id
_entity.type
_entity.pdbx_description
1 polymer ?
#
loop_
_entity_poly.entity_id
_entity_poly.type
_entity_poly.pdbx_seq_one_letter_code
_entity_poly.pdbx_strand_id
1 'polypeptide(L)' 'MNSPKEINVNQDLSSKIQDGKVTVIVLDGLNGKAYEAQAPEHGRTIIETFKGDFSRINLESSHKFN' A
#
# COMPACT_ATOMS: atom_id res chain seq x y z
N MET A 1 0.34 12.17 -6.67
CA MET A 1 0.89 10.79 -6.64
C MET A 1 0.41 10.16 -5.35
N ASN A 2 -0.08 8.92 -5.39
CA ASN A 2 -0.45 8.21 -4.15
C ASN A 2 0.82 7.97 -3.34
N SER A 3 0.87 8.51 -2.13
CA SER A 3 1.93 8.22 -1.17
C SER A 3 1.34 7.38 -0.04
N PRO A 4 2.13 6.45 0.56
CA PRO A 4 1.67 5.71 1.72
C PRO A 4 1.33 6.67 2.85
N LYS A 5 0.23 6.40 3.56
CA LYS A 5 -0.20 7.17 4.73
C LYS A 5 -0.23 6.25 5.93
N GLU A 6 0.33 6.70 7.05
CA GLU A 6 0.24 5.95 8.31
C GLU A 6 -1.23 5.85 8.75
N ILE A 7 -1.64 4.66 9.19
CA ILE A 7 -2.99 4.38 9.66
C ILE A 7 -2.98 3.76 11.05
N ASN A 8 -4.10 3.90 11.76
CA ASN A 8 -4.31 3.19 13.02
C ASN A 8 -4.81 1.77 12.74
N VAL A 9 -4.09 0.77 13.26
CA VAL A 9 -4.40 -0.66 13.12
C VAL A 9 -5.71 -1.10 13.78
N ASN A 10 -6.28 -0.31 14.70
CA ASN A 10 -7.56 -0.60 15.34
C ASN A 10 -8.77 -0.15 14.50
N GLN A 11 -8.56 0.33 13.26
CA GLN A 11 -9.64 0.65 12.33
C GLN A 11 -10.24 -0.61 11.70
N ASP A 12 -11.54 -0.56 11.42
CA ASP A 12 -12.23 -1.62 10.68
C ASP A 12 -11.70 -1.73 9.24
N LEU A 13 -11.08 -2.87 8.92
CA LEU A 13 -10.53 -3.16 7.59
C LEU A 13 -11.61 -3.27 6.52
N SER A 14 -12.84 -3.64 6.88
CA SER A 14 -13.95 -3.75 5.92
C SER A 14 -14.23 -2.41 5.24
N SER A 15 -14.05 -1.29 5.95
CA SER A 15 -14.20 0.07 5.40
C SER A 15 -13.18 0.43 4.32
N LYS A 16 -12.08 -0.32 4.21
CA LYS A 16 -11.00 -0.09 3.23
C LYS A 16 -11.23 -0.81 1.90
N ILE A 17 -12.23 -1.69 1.83
CA ILE A 17 -12.64 -2.39 0.62
C ILE A 17 -13.54 -1.45 -0.19
N GLN A 18 -13.06 -1.05 -1.37
CA GLN A 18 -13.79 -0.17 -2.29
C GLN A 18 -13.89 -0.84 -3.65
N ASP A 19 -15.07 -0.79 -4.26
CA ASP A 19 -15.30 -1.33 -5.59
C ASP A 19 -14.30 -0.80 -6.61
N GLY A 20 -13.73 -1.71 -7.41
CA GLY A 20 -12.78 -1.38 -8.47
C GLY A 20 -11.39 -0.92 -8.01
N LYS A 21 -11.08 -0.97 -6.71
CA LYS A 21 -9.78 -0.54 -6.18
C LYS A 21 -9.10 -1.63 -5.38
N VAL A 22 -7.76 -1.65 -5.47
CA VAL A 22 -6.91 -2.46 -4.60
C VAL A 22 -6.22 -1.53 -3.60
N THR A 23 -6.54 -1.71 -2.32
CA THR A 23 -5.85 -1.05 -1.21
C THR A 23 -4.72 -1.94 -0.71
N VAL A 24 -3.51 -1.40 -0.62
CA VAL A 24 -2.36 -2.07 -0.02
C VAL A 24 -2.20 -1.57 1.41
N ILE A 25 -2.16 -2.51 2.35
CA ILE A 25 -1.86 -2.22 3.75
C ILE A 25 -0.54 -2.90 4.10
N VAL A 26 0.43 -2.11 4.57
CA VAL A 26 1.71 -2.61 5.06
C VAL A 26 1.69 -2.55 6.58
N LEU A 27 1.92 -3.69 7.23
CA LEU A 27 2.07 -3.78 8.68
C LEU A 27 3.55 -3.87 9.00
N ASP A 28 4.09 -2.80 9.59
CA ASP A 28 5.48 -2.68 9.98
C ASP A 28 5.61 -3.03 11.47
N GLY A 29 5.97 -4.29 11.72
CA GLY A 29 6.14 -4.81 13.08
C GLY A 29 7.38 -4.27 13.79
N LEU A 30 8.39 -3.76 13.07
CA LEU A 30 9.60 -3.24 13.69
C LEU A 30 9.32 -1.89 14.36
N ASN A 31 8.57 -1.02 13.68
CA ASN A 31 8.18 0.29 14.24
C ASN A 31 6.81 0.28 14.94
N GLY A 32 6.07 -0.84 14.87
CA GLY A 32 4.72 -0.93 15.42
C GLY A 32 3.71 -0.04 14.67
N LYS A 33 3.90 0.15 13.37
CA LYS A 33 3.12 1.06 12.52
C LYS A 33 2.39 0.31 11.41
N ALA A 34 1.39 0.96 10.82
CA ALA A 34 0.77 0.49 9.60
C ALA A 34 0.63 1.62 8.59
N TYR A 35 0.68 1.28 7.32
CA TYR A 35 0.56 2.23 6.23
C TYR A 35 -0.44 1.74 5.20
N GLU A 36 -1.24 2.66 4.65
CA GLU A 36 -2.12 2.39 3.52
C GLU A 36 -1.66 3.13 2.26
N ALA A 37 -1.83 2.48 1.10
CA ALA A 37 -1.70 3.11 -0.20
C ALA A 37 -2.69 2.48 -1.17
N GLN A 38 -3.17 3.25 -2.15
CA GLN A 38 -3.94 2.69 -3.26
C GLN A 38 -2.99 2.20 -4.35
N ALA A 39 -3.13 0.95 -4.75
CA ALA A 39 -2.42 0.40 -5.90
C ALA A 39 -2.85 1.13 -7.20
N PRO A 40 -1.96 1.21 -8.21
CA PRO A 40 -2.34 1.73 -9.51
C PRO A 40 -3.41 0.84 -10.16
N GLU A 41 -4.33 1.44 -10.92
CA GLU A 41 -5.39 0.73 -11.66
C GLU A 41 -4.81 -0.28 -12.67
N HIS A 42 -3.72 0.12 -13.33
CA HIS A 42 -2.91 -0.73 -14.19
C HIS A 42 -1.45 -0.46 -13.83
N GLY A 43 -0.69 -1.51 -13.48
CA GLY A 43 0.65 -1.27 -12.97
C GLY A 43 1.20 -2.34 -12.06
N ARG A 44 2.19 -1.92 -11.28
CA ARG A 44 2.85 -2.70 -10.23
C ARG A 44 2.91 -1.89 -8.96
N THR A 45 2.78 -2.59 -7.84
CA THR A 45 3.12 -2.08 -6.52
C THR A 45 4.28 -2.89 -5.99
N ILE A 46 5.39 -2.23 -5.66
CA ILE A 46 6.60 -2.86 -5.14
C ILE A 46 6.84 -2.35 -3.73
N ILE A 47 6.89 -3.26 -2.76
CA ILE A 47 7.19 -2.95 -1.36
C ILE A 47 8.65 -3.33 -1.09
N GLU A 48 9.42 -2.39 -0.58
CA GLU A 48 10.82 -2.59 -0.22
C GLU A 48 10.98 -2.57 1.30
N THR A 49 11.70 -3.57 1.81
CA THR A 49 12.05 -3.68 3.22
C THR A 49 13.56 -3.54 3.40
N PHE A 50 14.00 -2.95 4.50
CA PHE A 50 15.42 -2.90 4.83
C PHE A 50 15.63 -3.27 6.30
N LYS A 51 16.33 -4.38 6.56
CA LYS A 51 16.59 -4.89 7.92
C LYS A 51 15.32 -5.06 8.78
N GLY A 52 14.22 -5.48 8.15
CA GLY A 52 12.93 -5.68 8.82
C GLY A 52 12.05 -4.42 8.91
N ASP A 53 12.58 -3.26 8.51
CA ASP A 53 11.86 -1.99 8.43
C ASP A 53 11.10 -1.86 7.11
N PHE A 54 9.94 -1.20 7.13
CA PHE A 54 9.28 -0.74 5.90
C PHE A 54 10.00 0.50 5.37
N SER A 55 10.71 0.34 4.25
CA SER A 55 11.56 1.40 3.70
C SER A 55 10.84 2.25 2.66
N ARG A 56 10.14 1.60 1.71
CA ARG A 56 9.52 2.29 0.57
C ARG A 56 8.41 1.47 -0.07
N ILE A 57 7.47 2.18 -0.70
CA ILE A 57 6.55 1.64 -1.70
C ILE A 57 6.76 2.37 -3.03
N ASN A 58 6.94 1.63 -4.12
CA ASN A 58 6.92 2.17 -5.48
C ASN A 58 5.60 1.80 -6.14
N LEU A 59 4.91 2.81 -6.67
CA LEU A 59 3.63 2.67 -7.37
C LEU A 59 3.86 3.04 -8.84
N GLU A 60 4.01 2.01 -9.67
CA GLU A 60 4.34 2.17 -11.09
C GLU A 60 3.06 1.95 -11.90
N SER A 61 2.56 3.00 -12.56
CA SER A 61 1.47 2.85 -13.51
C SER A 61 1.99 2.28 -14.82
N SER A 62 1.24 1.35 -15.42
CA SER A 62 1.56 0.78 -16.73
C SER A 62 0.33 0.82 -17.63
N HIS A 63 0.57 0.85 -18.94
CA HIS A 63 -0.49 0.76 -19.94
C HIS A 63 -0.31 -0.54 -20.71
N LYS A 64 -1.38 -1.33 -20.81
CA LYS A 64 -1.41 -2.52 -21.65
C LYS A 64 -2.11 -2.15 -22.96
N PHE A 65 -1.37 -2.21 -24.07
CA PHE A 65 -1.98 -2.23 -25.39
C PHE A 65 -2.62 -3.61 -25.61
N ASN A 66 -3.84 -3.62 -26.14
CA ASN A 66 -4.58 -4.83 -26.47
C ASN A 66 -4.17 -5.40 -27.82
#